data_AF-A0A428P6F3-F1
#
_entry.id   AF-A0A428P6F3-F1
#
_cell.length_a   1.000
_cell.length_b   1.000
_cell.length_c   1.000
_cell.angle_alpha   90.00
_cell.angle_beta   90.00
_cell.angle_gamma   90.00
#
_symmetry.space_group_name_H-M   'P 1'
#
loop_
_entity.id
_entity.type
_entity.pdbx_description
1 polymer ?
#
loop_
_entity_poly.entity_id
_entity_poly.type
_entity_poly.pdbx_seq_one_letter_code
_entity_poly.pdbx_strand_id
1 'polypeptide(L)'
;MPSTPPAQQVPKATTGKRPPTPASPKERTFHPSLDHDPSRKLRIETGSLIPVSEIARVCQMMLRRMEPGWQVDHFLEFQIKPRALSLLQKEAERFIIKWFTSANNFAKRTDRTTIEVRDFKMVVEVHRMFKQLGLLNLKAGT
;
A
#
# COMPACT_ATOMS: atom_id res chain seq x y z
N MET A 1 -1.83 70.20 55.51
CA MET A 1 -2.77 69.23 54.91
C MET A 1 -2.71 69.37 53.40
N PRO A 2 -2.55 68.29 52.64
CA PRO A 2 -2.38 68.37 51.18
C PRO A 2 -3.72 68.54 50.47
N SER A 3 -3.76 69.50 49.54
CA SER A 3 -4.88 69.81 48.65
C SER A 3 -5.07 68.72 47.60
N THR A 4 -6.27 68.16 47.51
CA THR A 4 -6.66 67.20 46.47
C THR A 4 -7.17 67.96 45.23
N PRO A 5 -6.56 67.81 44.03
CA PRO A 5 -7.15 68.27 42.78
C PRO A 5 -8.20 67.27 42.26
N PRO A 6 -9.27 67.70 41.58
CA PRO A 6 -10.30 66.81 41.07
C PRO A 6 -10.03 66.30 39.66
N ALA A 7 -10.65 65.14 39.40
CA ALA A 7 -11.04 64.55 38.12
C ALA A 7 -9.94 63.98 37.19
N GLN A 8 -9.89 62.65 37.14
CA GLN A 8 -9.61 61.94 35.89
C GLN A 8 -10.76 60.98 35.58
N GLN A 9 -11.38 61.24 34.43
CA GLN A 9 -12.37 60.39 33.78
C GLN A 9 -11.72 59.05 33.42
N VAL A 10 -12.37 57.94 33.76
CA VAL A 10 -11.97 56.60 33.33
C VAL A 10 -12.44 56.39 31.88
N PRO A 11 -11.55 56.08 30.92
CA PRO A 11 -11.98 55.79 29.56
C PRO A 11 -12.60 54.39 29.43
N LYS A 12 -13.68 54.38 28.65
CA LYS A 12 -14.43 53.29 28.03
C LYS A 12 -13.59 52.06 27.64
N ALA A 13 -14.22 50.90 27.85
CA ALA A 13 -13.77 49.57 27.45
C ALA A 13 -13.25 49.47 26.01
N THR A 14 -12.10 48.81 25.86
CA THR A 14 -11.59 48.33 24.58
C THR A 14 -11.66 46.81 24.55
N THR A 15 -12.36 46.32 23.54
CA THR A 15 -12.71 44.93 23.25
C THR A 15 -11.46 44.07 23.08
N GLY A 16 -11.10 43.33 24.13
CA GLY A 16 -10.05 42.30 24.08
C GLY A 16 -10.59 41.02 23.45
N LYS A 17 -10.13 40.70 22.23
CA LYS A 17 -10.41 39.42 21.56
C LYS A 17 -9.87 38.26 22.40
N ARG A 18 -10.75 37.33 22.78
CA ARG A 18 -10.38 36.04 23.39
C ARG A 18 -9.54 35.23 22.38
N PRO A 19 -8.41 34.64 22.76
CA PRO A 19 -7.67 33.75 21.87
C PRO A 19 -8.54 32.51 21.54
N PRO A 20 -8.47 31.98 20.32
CA PRO A 20 -9.22 30.77 19.98
C PRO A 20 -8.71 29.61 20.84
N THR A 21 -9.64 28.96 21.55
CA THR A 21 -9.40 27.72 22.28
C THR A 21 -8.76 26.70 21.33
N PRO A 22 -7.69 25.98 21.70
CA PRO A 22 -7.21 24.86 20.90
C PRO A 22 -8.33 23.84 20.84
N ALA A 23 -8.83 23.57 19.63
CA ALA A 23 -9.77 22.48 19.42
C ALA A 23 -9.08 21.19 19.88
N SER A 24 -9.63 20.54 20.90
CA SER A 24 -9.21 19.21 21.33
C SER A 24 -9.15 18.31 20.08
N PRO A 25 -8.10 17.48 19.92
CA PRO A 25 -8.00 16.61 18.77
C PRO A 25 -9.21 15.67 18.83
N LYS A 26 -10.16 15.87 17.91
CA LYS A 26 -11.24 14.90 17.71
C LYS A 26 -10.56 13.58 17.39
N GLU A 27 -10.65 12.61 18.29
CA GLU A 27 -10.35 11.22 17.99
C GLU A 27 -11.14 10.87 16.73
N ARG A 28 -10.42 10.69 15.62
CA ARG A 28 -11.00 10.10 14.42
C ARG A 28 -11.17 8.62 14.72
N THR A 29 -12.28 8.28 15.35
CA THR A 29 -12.75 6.90 15.35
C THR A 29 -12.99 6.53 13.89
N PHE A 30 -12.09 5.75 13.33
CA PHE A 30 -12.26 5.17 12.00
C PHE A 30 -13.39 4.15 12.09
N HIS A 31 -14.61 4.60 11.80
CA HIS A 31 -15.67 3.67 11.44
C HIS A 31 -15.27 3.05 10.10
N PRO A 32 -15.31 1.71 9.95
CA PRO A 32 -15.21 1.09 8.63
C PRO A 32 -16.43 1.53 7.82
N SER A 33 -16.29 2.65 7.11
CA SER A 33 -17.32 3.19 6.24
C SER A 33 -17.58 2.18 5.12
N LEU A 34 -18.84 1.79 4.99
CA LEU A 34 -19.38 0.94 3.93
C LEU A 34 -19.31 1.60 2.52
N ASP A 35 -18.88 2.86 2.40
CA ASP A 35 -19.03 3.66 1.17
C ASP A 35 -17.71 4.12 0.51
N HIS A 36 -16.57 3.59 0.95
CA HIS A 36 -15.34 3.73 0.20
C HIS A 36 -14.73 2.37 -0.06
N ASP A 37 -15.14 1.74 -1.15
CA ASP A 37 -14.44 0.59 -1.70
C ASP A 37 -13.06 1.06 -2.21
N PRO A 38 -11.97 0.87 -1.44
CA PRO A 38 -10.65 1.33 -1.85
C PRO A 38 -10.19 0.61 -3.12
N SER A 39 -10.80 -0.54 -3.45
CA SER A 39 -10.51 -1.26 -4.68
C SER A 39 -10.95 -0.49 -5.93
N ARG A 40 -11.98 0.35 -5.85
CA ARG A 40 -12.38 1.22 -6.97
C ARG A 40 -11.40 2.36 -7.21
N LYS A 41 -10.86 2.98 -6.15
CA LYS A 41 -9.84 4.03 -6.27
C LYS A 41 -8.52 3.48 -6.82
N LEU A 42 -8.06 2.35 -6.29
CA LEU A 42 -6.83 1.69 -6.74
C LEU A 42 -6.93 1.13 -8.17
N ARG A 43 -8.13 0.78 -8.66
CA ARG A 43 -8.33 0.36 -10.06
C ARG A 43 -8.20 1.51 -11.06
N ILE A 44 -8.42 2.75 -10.63
CA ILE A 44 -8.42 3.94 -11.50
C ILE A 44 -7.02 4.58 -11.53
N GLU A 45 -6.28 4.50 -10.42
CA GLU A 45 -4.89 4.95 -10.36
C GLU A 45 -3.95 3.95 -11.04
N THR A 46 -3.68 4.15 -12.32
CA THR A 46 -2.68 3.43 -13.12
C THR A 46 -1.24 3.79 -12.72
N GLY A 47 -0.92 3.67 -11.43
CA GLY A 47 0.43 3.78 -10.87
C GLY A 47 0.94 2.42 -10.37
N SER A 48 2.26 2.28 -10.24
CA SER A 48 2.84 1.11 -9.59
C SER A 48 2.50 1.11 -8.10
N LEU A 49 2.03 -0.02 -7.57
CA LEU A 49 1.64 -0.15 -6.16
C LEU A 49 2.85 -0.32 -5.22
N ILE A 50 3.93 -0.91 -5.73
CA ILE A 50 5.15 -1.21 -4.97
C ILE A 50 6.22 -0.20 -5.37
N PRO A 51 6.94 0.44 -4.44
CA PRO A 51 8.06 1.32 -4.80
C PRO A 51 9.15 0.60 -5.60
N VAL A 52 9.68 1.23 -6.65
CA VAL A 52 10.77 0.66 -7.49
C VAL A 52 12.01 0.32 -6.66
N SER A 53 12.32 1.13 -5.64
CA SER A 53 13.45 0.91 -4.72
C SER A 53 13.31 -0.41 -3.96
N GLU A 54 12.09 -0.80 -3.61
CA GLU A 54 11.84 -2.04 -2.88
C GLU A 54 12.00 -3.26 -3.80
N ILE A 55 11.54 -3.16 -5.05
CA ILE A 55 11.82 -4.17 -6.08
C ILE A 55 13.34 -4.32 -6.29
N ALA A 56 14.07 -3.21 -6.42
CA ALA A 56 15.52 -3.24 -6.58
C ALA A 56 16.23 -3.92 -5.39
N ARG A 57 15.83 -3.59 -4.17
CA ARG A 57 16.35 -4.19 -2.93
C ARG A 57 16.15 -5.71 -2.91
N VAL A 58 14.94 -6.17 -3.21
CA VAL A 58 14.61 -7.61 -3.27
C VAL A 58 15.41 -8.31 -4.37
N CYS A 59 15.50 -7.72 -5.57
CA CYS A 59 16.31 -8.28 -6.65
C CYS A 59 17.77 -8.43 -6.25
N GLN A 60 18.38 -7.40 -5.63
CA GLN A 60 19.76 -7.49 -5.14
C GLN A 60 19.92 -8.58 -4.07
N MET A 61 18.96 -8.73 -3.15
CA MET A 61 18.98 -9.82 -2.17
C MET A 61 18.92 -11.20 -2.83
N MET A 62 18.13 -11.37 -3.88
CA MET A 62 18.04 -12.64 -4.62
C MET A 62 19.33 -12.94 -5.38
N LEU A 63 19.91 -11.94 -6.05
CA LEU A 63 21.16 -12.08 -6.80
C LEU A 63 22.33 -12.47 -5.89
N ARG A 64 22.39 -11.93 -4.67
CA ARG A 64 23.39 -12.31 -3.64
C ARG A 64 23.26 -13.76 -3.15
N ARG A 65 22.10 -14.40 -3.34
CA ARG A 65 21.85 -15.79 -2.93
C ARG A 65 22.10 -16.79 -4.06
N MET A 66 22.43 -16.33 -5.27
CA MET A 66 22.80 -17.21 -6.37
C MET A 66 24.18 -17.84 -6.13
N GLU A 67 24.42 -19.00 -6.74
CA GLU A 67 25.56 -19.88 -6.46
C GLU A 67 26.91 -19.13 -6.46
N PRO A 68 27.88 -19.57 -5.63
CA PRO A 68 29.17 -18.89 -5.47
C PRO A 68 29.91 -18.64 -6.78
N GLY A 69 29.76 -19.52 -7.78
CA GLY A 69 30.40 -19.40 -9.10
C GLY A 69 29.96 -18.17 -9.90
N TRP A 70 28.79 -17.59 -9.61
CA TRP A 70 28.33 -16.34 -10.22
C TRP A 70 28.85 -15.08 -9.52
N GLN A 71 29.38 -15.23 -8.31
CA GLN A 71 29.80 -14.10 -7.47
C GLN A 71 31.22 -13.63 -7.82
N VAL A 72 32.06 -14.53 -8.36
CA VAL A 72 33.52 -14.30 -8.51
C VAL A 72 33.86 -13.31 -9.64
N ASP A 73 33.07 -13.24 -10.71
CA ASP A 73 33.34 -12.33 -11.85
C ASP A 73 32.63 -10.96 -11.75
N HIS A 74 31.68 -10.80 -10.83
CA HIS A 74 30.74 -9.67 -10.82
C HIS A 74 30.57 -9.02 -9.45
N PHE A 75 31.67 -8.83 -8.70
CA PHE A 75 31.71 -8.02 -7.47
C PHE A 75 31.54 -6.50 -7.70
N LEU A 76 30.84 -6.10 -8.76
CA LEU A 76 30.34 -4.75 -8.98
C LEU A 76 28.83 -4.78 -8.75
N GLU A 77 28.44 -4.52 -7.50
CA GLU A 77 27.15 -3.96 -7.10
C GLU A 77 26.06 -4.04 -8.19
N PHE A 78 25.38 -5.20 -8.30
CA PHE A 78 24.47 -5.54 -9.41
C PHE A 78 23.70 -4.33 -9.96
N GLN A 79 24.20 -3.72 -11.03
CA GLN A 79 23.55 -2.57 -11.66
C GLN A 79 22.41 -3.07 -12.52
N ILE A 80 21.24 -3.23 -11.91
CA ILE A 80 20.03 -3.59 -12.64
C ILE A 80 19.57 -2.37 -13.42
N LYS A 81 19.52 -2.48 -14.75
CA LYS A 81 19.07 -1.40 -15.64
C LYS A 81 17.68 -0.90 -15.19
N PRO A 82 17.42 0.42 -15.13
CA PRO A 82 16.13 0.96 -14.69
C PRO A 82 14.93 0.37 -15.44
N ARG A 83 15.05 0.18 -16.76
CA ARG A 83 14.00 -0.45 -17.58
C ARG A 83 13.71 -1.90 -17.16
N ALA A 84 14.73 -2.66 -16.77
CA ALA A 84 14.55 -4.03 -16.29
C ALA A 84 13.83 -4.03 -14.93
N LEU A 85 14.17 -3.11 -14.04
CA LEU A 85 13.47 -2.95 -12.76
C LEU A 85 11.99 -2.59 -12.95
N SER A 86 11.67 -1.66 -13.85
CA SER A 86 10.27 -1.31 -14.14
C SER A 86 9.47 -2.47 -14.72
N LEU A 87 10.08 -3.30 -15.56
CA LEU A 87 9.43 -4.51 -16.10
C LEU A 87 9.20 -5.55 -15.00
N LEU A 88 10.20 -5.79 -14.16
CA LEU A 88 10.09 -6.70 -13.02
C LEU A 88 9.02 -6.24 -12.03
N GLN A 89 8.99 -4.95 -11.71
CA GLN A 89 7.95 -4.35 -10.87
C GLN A 89 6.56 -4.59 -11.47
N LYS A 90 6.36 -4.23 -12.73
CA LYS A 90 5.07 -4.38 -13.42
C LYS A 90 4.58 -5.83 -13.41
N GLU A 91 5.48 -6.78 -13.67
CA GLU A 91 5.10 -8.18 -13.72
C GLU A 91 4.91 -8.80 -12.32
N ALA A 92 5.72 -8.39 -11.34
CA ALA A 92 5.52 -8.78 -9.94
C ALA A 92 4.17 -8.29 -9.41
N GLU A 93 3.80 -7.04 -9.67
CA GLU A 93 2.50 -6.50 -9.29
C GLU A 93 1.35 -7.22 -10.00
N ARG A 94 1.47 -7.46 -11.31
CA ARG A 94 0.48 -8.24 -12.06
C ARG A 94 0.30 -9.63 -11.45
N PHE A 95 1.39 -10.29 -11.10
CA PHE A 95 1.37 -11.62 -10.49
C PHE A 95 0.67 -11.59 -9.13
N ILE A 96 1.02 -10.65 -8.25
CA ILE A 96 0.41 -10.49 -6.92
C ILE A 96 -1.09 -10.21 -7.05
N ILE A 97 -1.49 -9.29 -7.93
CA ILE A 97 -2.90 -8.96 -8.17
C ILE A 97 -3.68 -10.20 -8.64
N LYS A 98 -3.13 -10.96 -9.59
CA LYS A 98 -3.76 -12.21 -10.06
C LYS A 98 -3.87 -13.24 -8.94
N TRP A 99 -2.84 -13.36 -8.09
CA TRP A 99 -2.83 -14.29 -6.97
C TRP A 99 -3.91 -13.93 -5.95
N PHE A 100 -3.98 -12.66 -5.51
CA PHE A 100 -5.01 -12.19 -4.59
C PHE A 100 -6.41 -12.27 -5.19
N THR A 101 -6.57 -12.00 -6.49
CA THR A 101 -7.85 -12.17 -7.18
C THR A 101 -8.32 -13.63 -7.15
N SER A 102 -7.40 -14.57 -7.38
CA SER A 102 -7.68 -16.00 -7.32
C SER A 102 -8.06 -16.44 -5.90
N ALA A 103 -7.31 -15.99 -4.89
CA ALA A 103 -7.61 -16.27 -3.48
C ALA A 103 -8.97 -15.69 -3.08
N ASN A 104 -9.29 -14.47 -3.51
CA ASN A 104 -10.59 -13.85 -3.29
C ASN A 104 -11.75 -14.67 -3.89
N ASN A 105 -11.55 -15.27 -5.06
CA ASN A 105 -12.56 -16.15 -5.67
C ASN A 105 -12.82 -17.40 -4.81
N PHE A 106 -11.80 -17.96 -4.17
CA PHE A 106 -12.00 -19.07 -3.21
C PHE A 106 -12.74 -18.62 -1.96
N ALA A 107 -12.38 -17.47 -1.38
CA ALA A 107 -13.08 -16.93 -0.22
C ALA A 107 -14.57 -16.71 -0.52
N LYS A 108 -14.88 -16.06 -1.65
CA LYS A 108 -16.25 -15.81 -2.12
C LYS A 108 -17.07 -17.08 -2.34
N ARG A 109 -16.46 -18.15 -2.85
CA ARG A 109 -17.14 -19.45 -3.04
C ARG A 109 -17.54 -20.11 -1.71
N THR A 110 -16.98 -19.66 -0.61
CA THR A 110 -17.32 -20.11 0.75
C THR A 110 -18.07 -19.03 1.53
N ASP A 111 -18.71 -18.09 0.84
CA ASP A 111 -19.48 -16.98 1.40
C ASP A 111 -18.70 -16.09 2.39
N ARG A 112 -17.37 -16.05 2.25
CA ARG A 112 -16.50 -15.18 3.04
C ARG A 112 -16.10 -13.94 2.25
N THR A 113 -16.11 -12.79 2.93
CA THR A 113 -15.55 -11.53 2.44
C THR A 113 -14.06 -11.38 2.77
N THR A 114 -13.60 -12.04 3.84
CA THR A 114 -12.21 -12.02 4.29
C THR A 114 -11.42 -13.17 3.65
N ILE A 115 -10.31 -12.84 2.98
CA ILE A 115 -9.37 -13.82 2.45
C ILE A 115 -8.50 -14.36 3.58
N GLU A 116 -8.33 -15.67 3.65
CA GLU A 116 -7.51 -16.38 4.63
C GLU A 116 -6.35 -17.12 3.95
N VAL A 117 -5.34 -17.54 4.73
CA VAL A 117 -4.17 -18.28 4.22
C VAL A 117 -4.58 -19.56 3.46
N ARG A 118 -5.66 -20.23 3.87
CA ARG A 118 -6.18 -21.42 3.17
C ARG A 118 -6.56 -21.12 1.73
N ASP A 119 -7.07 -19.93 1.43
CA ASP A 119 -7.47 -19.54 0.07
C ASP A 119 -6.25 -19.49 -0.86
N PHE A 120 -5.12 -18.99 -0.35
CA PHE A 120 -3.85 -18.99 -1.10
C PHE A 120 -3.30 -20.40 -1.30
N LYS A 121 -3.46 -21.30 -0.32
CA LYS A 121 -3.06 -22.72 -0.46
C LYS A 121 -3.86 -23.40 -1.57
N MET A 122 -5.16 -23.14 -1.66
CA MET A 122 -6.01 -23.66 -2.74
C MET A 122 -5.56 -23.16 -4.12
N VAL A 123 -5.16 -21.89 -4.25
CA VAL A 123 -4.61 -21.37 -5.52
C VAL A 123 -3.38 -22.16 -5.96
N VAL A 124 -2.44 -22.42 -5.03
CA VAL A 124 -1.21 -23.18 -5.32
C VAL A 124 -1.55 -24.62 -5.72
N GLU A 125 -2.46 -25.26 -4.99
CA GLU A 125 -2.84 -26.64 -5.26
C GLU A 125 -3.52 -26.80 -6.62
N VAL A 126 -4.45 -25.91 -6.96
CA VAL A 126 -5.10 -25.89 -8.28
C VAL A 126 -4.08 -25.63 -9.39
N HIS A 127 -3.14 -24.69 -9.20
CA HIS A 127 -2.08 -24.45 -10.18
C HIS A 127 -1.18 -25.69 -10.38
N ARG A 128 -0.85 -26.39 -9.28
CA ARG A 128 -0.11 -27.66 -9.33
C ARG A 128 -0.88 -28.73 -10.11
N MET A 129 -2.18 -28.87 -9.87
CA MET A 129 -3.03 -29.82 -10.62
C MET A 129 -3.06 -29.49 -12.11
N PHE A 130 -3.26 -28.22 -12.49
CA PHE A 130 -3.23 -27.81 -13.89
C PHE A 130 -1.90 -28.10 -14.56
N LYS A 131 -0.78 -27.90 -13.85
CA LYS A 131 0.56 -28.23 -14.34
C LYS A 131 0.74 -29.73 -14.56
N GLN A 132 0.28 -30.56 -13.62
CA GLN A 132 0.36 -32.03 -13.73
C GLN A 132 -0.52 -32.59 -14.85
N LEU A 133 -1.66 -31.95 -15.12
CA LEU A 133 -2.58 -32.35 -16.18
C LEU A 133 -2.19 -31.81 -17.58
N GLY A 134 -1.08 -31.05 -17.70
CA GLY A 134 -0.63 -30.50 -18.98
C GLY A 134 -1.54 -29.42 -19.57
N LEU A 135 -2.49 -28.90 -18.79
CA LEU A 135 -3.56 -27.99 -19.25
C LEU A 135 -3.12 -26.53 -19.37
N LEU A 136 -1.84 -26.20 -19.14
CA LEU A 136 -1.32 -24.84 -19.17
C LEU A 136 -1.36 -24.18 -20.57
N ASN A 137 -1.65 -24.93 -21.63
CA ASN A 137 -1.70 -24.45 -23.02
C ASN A 137 -3.10 -24.46 -23.67
N LEU A 138 -4.18 -24.67 -22.90
CA LEU A 138 -5.53 -24.45 -23.44
C LEU A 138 -5.77 -22.94 -23.57
N LYS A 139 -5.33 -22.38 -24.70
CA LYS A 139 -5.89 -21.16 -25.27
C LYS A 139 -7.41 -21.30 -25.16
N ALA A 140 -8.04 -20.38 -24.44
CA ALA A 140 -9.48 -20.22 -24.48
C ALA A 140 -9.88 -19.99 -25.93
N GLY A 141 -10.41 -21.03 -26.56
CA GLY A 141 -11.08 -20.93 -27.85
C GLY A 141 -12.46 -20.35 -27.61
N THR A 142 -12.61 -19.09 -27.97
CA THR A 142 -13.85 -18.47 -28.46
C THR A 142 -13.45 -17.42 -29.47
#